data_AF-A0A534L0L3-F1
#
_entry.id   AF-A0A534L0L3-F1
#
_cell.length_a   1.000
_cell.length_b   1.000
_cell.length_c   1.000
_cell.angle_alpha   90.00
_cell.angle_beta   90.00
_cell.angle_gamma   90.00
#
_symmetry.space_group_name_H-M   'P 1'
#
loop_
_entity.id
_entity.type
_entity.pdbx_description
1 polymer ?
#
loop_
_entity_poly.entity_id
_entity_poly.type
_entity_poly.pdbx_seq_one_letter_code
_entity_poly.pdbx_strand_id
1 'polypeptide(L)'
;PRYFAEMMANLLYWLGPDRILFSADYALWHPKWVIEDFLNFELPEDLKKEYGVDLTMEIKKKILGENAAKVWGIDIEQQKKTQKNDELSKKLHLQPGTIRVGEAAKKGKPLAR
;
A
#
# COMPACT_ATOMS: atom_id res chain seq x y z
N PRO A 1 -15.61 8.48 -0.20
CA PRO A 1 -14.63 7.59 -0.90
C PRO A 1 -15.21 6.74 -2.06
N ARG A 2 -16.37 7.07 -2.66
CA ARG A 2 -16.88 6.35 -3.85
C ARG A 2 -16.06 6.66 -5.10
N TYR A 3 -15.81 7.94 -5.34
CA TYR A 3 -15.00 8.41 -6.48
C TYR A 3 -13.60 7.77 -6.51
N PHE A 4 -12.95 7.65 -5.34
CA PHE A 4 -11.67 6.95 -5.25
C PHE A 4 -11.79 5.47 -5.62
N ALA A 5 -12.87 4.79 -5.20
CA ALA A 5 -13.12 3.41 -5.58
C ALA A 5 -13.29 3.25 -7.10
N GLU A 6 -14.04 4.15 -7.73
CA GLU A 6 -14.26 4.16 -9.18
C GLU A 6 -12.96 4.41 -9.95
N MET A 7 -12.13 5.36 -9.50
CA MET A 7 -10.80 5.56 -10.06
C MET A 7 -9.93 4.31 -9.93
N MET A 8 -9.87 3.70 -8.74
CA MET A 8 -9.08 2.49 -8.53
C MET A 8 -9.57 1.32 -9.37
N ALA A 9 -10.88 1.13 -9.48
CA ALA A 9 -11.47 0.08 -10.33
C ALA A 9 -11.09 0.29 -11.80
N ASN A 10 -11.20 1.52 -12.32
CA ASN A 10 -10.81 1.84 -13.68
C ASN A 10 -9.31 1.63 -13.93
N LEU A 11 -8.45 2.08 -13.01
CA LEU A 11 -7.00 1.90 -13.13
C LEU A 11 -6.64 0.40 -13.18
N LEU A 12 -7.24 -0.40 -12.28
CA LEU A 12 -7.00 -1.84 -12.25
C LEU A 12 -7.50 -2.53 -13.52
N TYR A 13 -8.67 -2.14 -14.02
CA TYR A 13 -9.25 -2.71 -15.23
C TYR A 13 -8.41 -2.42 -16.48
N TRP A 14 -8.01 -1.16 -16.67
CA TRP A 14 -7.32 -0.74 -17.90
C TRP A 14 -5.81 -0.98 -17.89
N LEU A 15 -5.14 -0.75 -16.76
CA LEU A 15 -3.68 -0.80 -16.67
C LEU A 15 -3.18 -2.11 -16.04
N GLY A 16 -4.01 -2.77 -15.26
CA GLY A 16 -3.62 -3.87 -14.41
C GLY A 16 -2.82 -3.45 -13.17
N PRO A 17 -2.58 -4.38 -12.24
CA PRO A 17 -1.96 -4.08 -10.95
C PRO A 17 -0.47 -3.74 -11.03
N ASP A 18 0.24 -4.13 -12.09
CA ASP A 18 1.71 -4.01 -12.19
C ASP A 18 2.21 -2.65 -12.70
N ARG A 19 1.28 -1.74 -13.07
CA ARG A 19 1.60 -0.43 -13.68
C ARG A 19 1.15 0.76 -12.84
N ILE A 20 0.75 0.51 -11.59
CA ILE A 20 0.23 1.53 -10.68
C ILE A 20 1.24 1.73 -9.55
N LEU A 21 1.60 2.97 -9.27
CA LEU A 21 2.52 3.35 -8.19
C LEU A 21 1.78 4.18 -7.14
N PHE A 22 2.10 3.96 -5.88
CA PHE A 22 1.69 4.83 -4.79
C PHE A 22 2.77 5.87 -4.52
N SER A 23 2.39 7.15 -4.55
CA SER A 23 3.20 8.26 -4.06
C SER A 23 2.29 9.23 -3.34
N ALA A 24 2.74 9.71 -2.18
CA ALA A 24 1.98 10.63 -1.34
C ALA A 24 2.50 12.08 -1.42
N ASP A 25 3.62 12.31 -2.13
CA ASP A 25 4.24 13.64 -2.33
C ASP A 25 4.43 14.47 -1.03
N TYR A 26 4.81 13.81 0.07
CA TYR A 26 5.12 14.51 1.32
C TYR A 26 6.63 14.73 1.45
N ALA A 27 7.03 16.00 1.50
CA ALA A 27 8.43 16.40 1.66
C ALA A 27 8.92 16.42 3.12
N LEU A 28 8.02 16.62 4.09
CA LEU A 28 8.39 16.93 5.48
C LEU A 28 7.87 15.93 6.52
N TRP A 29 6.84 15.14 6.20
CA TRP A 29 6.19 14.26 7.17
C TRP A 29 5.91 12.88 6.60
N HIS A 30 6.03 11.85 7.42
CA HIS A 30 5.77 10.47 7.03
C HIS A 30 4.24 10.23 7.05
N PRO A 31 3.58 10.01 5.90
CA PRO A 31 2.12 9.94 5.80
C PRO A 31 1.61 8.55 6.21
N LYS A 32 1.90 8.14 7.45
CA LYS A 32 1.56 6.81 7.95
C LYS A 32 0.05 6.58 7.83
N TRP A 33 -0.78 7.53 8.24
CA TRP A 33 -2.24 7.42 8.21
C TRP A 33 -2.80 7.15 6.81
N VAL A 34 -2.24 7.76 5.75
CA VAL A 34 -2.71 7.55 4.37
C VAL A 34 -2.45 6.11 3.91
N ILE A 35 -1.30 5.57 4.27
CA ILE A 35 -0.95 4.17 3.97
C ILE A 35 -1.90 3.23 4.72
N GLU A 36 -2.20 3.52 5.98
CA GLU A 36 -3.13 2.72 6.79
C GLU A 36 -4.56 2.76 6.23
N ASP A 37 -5.04 3.94 5.84
CA ASP A 37 -6.35 4.11 5.22
C ASP A 37 -6.43 3.36 3.88
N PHE A 38 -5.38 3.41 3.06
CA PHE A 38 -5.32 2.66 1.80
C PHE A 38 -5.29 1.14 2.03
N LEU A 39 -4.57 0.67 3.06
CA LEU A 39 -4.52 -0.74 3.42
C LEU A 39 -5.88 -1.26 3.89
N ASN A 40 -6.62 -0.47 4.65
CA ASN A 40 -7.97 -0.82 5.13
C ASN A 40 -9.07 -0.61 4.08
N PHE A 41 -8.78 0.13 3.01
CA PHE A 41 -9.76 0.42 1.99
C PHE A 41 -10.09 -0.82 1.18
N GLU A 42 -11.38 -1.08 0.99
CA GLU A 42 -11.90 -2.17 0.15
C GLU A 42 -12.78 -1.61 -0.95
N LEU A 43 -12.72 -2.22 -2.13
CA LEU A 43 -13.60 -1.83 -3.22
C LEU A 43 -15.06 -2.22 -2.88
N PRO A 44 -16.03 -1.35 -3.13
CA PRO A 44 -17.45 -1.68 -3.10
C PRO A 44 -17.78 -2.88 -4.01
N GLU A 45 -18.64 -3.77 -3.52
CA GLU A 45 -18.98 -5.04 -4.19
C GLU A 45 -19.59 -4.87 -5.59
N ASP A 46 -20.31 -3.77 -5.81
CA ASP A 46 -20.87 -3.44 -7.12
C ASP A 46 -19.78 -3.12 -8.16
N LEU A 47 -18.74 -2.36 -7.78
CA LEU A 47 -17.61 -2.08 -8.66
C LEU A 47 -16.75 -3.33 -8.91
N LYS A 48 -16.61 -4.20 -7.91
CA LYS A 48 -15.92 -5.48 -8.09
C LYS A 48 -16.59 -6.32 -9.17
N LYS A 49 -17.93 -6.37 -9.16
CA LYS A 49 -18.73 -7.11 -10.15
C LYS A 49 -18.73 -6.45 -11.52
N GLU A 50 -18.84 -5.12 -11.57
CA GLU A 50 -18.88 -4.37 -12.83
C GLU A 50 -17.56 -4.45 -13.61
N TYR A 51 -16.44 -4.22 -12.92
CA TYR A 51 -15.11 -4.21 -13.55
C TYR A 51 -14.40 -5.56 -13.48
N GLY A 52 -14.88 -6.51 -12.68
CA GLY A 52 -14.23 -7.81 -12.47
C GLY A 52 -12.86 -7.72 -11.77
N VAL A 53 -12.63 -6.65 -11.01
CA VAL A 53 -11.37 -6.38 -10.31
C VAL A 53 -11.57 -6.31 -8.80
N ASP A 54 -10.54 -6.65 -8.04
CA ASP A 54 -10.53 -6.47 -6.59
C ASP A 54 -9.21 -5.83 -6.14
N LEU A 55 -9.25 -5.13 -5.01
CA LEU A 55 -8.08 -4.52 -4.38
C LEU A 55 -7.56 -5.45 -3.27
N THR A 56 -7.10 -6.63 -3.68
CA THR A 56 -6.58 -7.65 -2.77
C THR A 56 -5.29 -7.20 -2.09
N MET A 57 -4.88 -7.87 -1.02
CA MET A 57 -3.63 -7.56 -0.34
C MET A 57 -2.40 -7.72 -1.24
N GLU A 58 -2.41 -8.67 -2.17
CA GLU A 58 -1.33 -8.82 -3.15
C GLU A 58 -1.22 -7.60 -4.07
N ILE A 59 -2.36 -7.12 -4.58
CA ILE A 59 -2.41 -5.93 -5.45
C ILE A 59 -1.98 -4.68 -4.67
N LYS A 60 -2.44 -4.53 -3.43
CA LYS A 60 -2.00 -3.42 -2.55
C LYS A 60 -0.49 -3.45 -2.34
N LYS A 61 0.10 -4.63 -2.11
CA LYS A 61 1.56 -4.78 -1.95
C LYS A 61 2.31 -4.38 -3.22
N LYS A 62 1.80 -4.73 -4.40
CA LYS A 62 2.35 -4.30 -5.69
C LYS A 62 2.35 -2.79 -5.83
N ILE A 63 1.19 -2.17 -5.58
CA ILE A 63 0.99 -0.71 -5.69
C ILE A 63 1.86 0.06 -4.71
N LEU A 64 1.96 -0.41 -3.46
CA LEU A 64 2.69 0.27 -2.39
C LEU A 64 4.22 0.15 -2.51
N GLY A 65 4.75 -0.85 -3.22
CA GLY A 65 6.21 -1.04 -3.23
C GLY A 65 6.79 -1.91 -4.33
N GLU A 66 6.16 -3.04 -4.70
CA GLU A 66 6.83 -3.97 -5.64
C GLU A 66 6.98 -3.37 -7.05
N ASN A 67 5.99 -2.59 -7.48
CA ASN A 67 6.05 -1.90 -8.77
C ASN A 67 7.15 -0.82 -8.79
N ALA A 68 7.32 -0.08 -7.69
CA ALA A 68 8.38 0.92 -7.56
C ALA A 68 9.77 0.26 -7.56
N ALA A 69 9.91 -0.84 -6.81
CA ALA A 69 11.14 -1.63 -6.78
C ALA A 69 11.52 -2.14 -8.19
N LYS A 70 10.54 -2.60 -8.97
CA LYS A 70 10.76 -3.03 -10.36
C LYS A 70 11.26 -1.88 -11.25
N VAL A 71 10.66 -0.69 -11.14
CA VAL A 71 11.06 0.48 -11.93
C VAL A 71 12.48 0.92 -11.61
N TRP A 72 12.90 0.85 -10.35
CA TRP A 72 14.23 1.26 -9.90
C TRP A 72 15.26 0.13 -9.87
N GLY A 73 14.93 -1.07 -10.35
CA GLY A 73 15.85 -2.21 -10.38
C GLY A 73 16.26 -2.70 -8.98
N ILE A 74 15.41 -2.53 -7.98
CA ILE A 74 15.67 -2.95 -6.59
C ILE A 74 15.25 -4.41 -6.43
N ASP A 75 16.20 -5.29 -6.11
CA ASP A 75 15.90 -6.67 -5.71
C ASP A 75 15.38 -6.70 -4.27
N ILE A 76 14.06 -6.88 -4.12
CA ILE A 76 13.37 -6.91 -2.82
C ILE A 76 13.91 -8.04 -1.92
N GLU A 77 14.20 -9.21 -2.48
CA GLU A 77 14.66 -10.36 -1.70
C GLU A 77 16.10 -10.18 -1.25
N GLN A 78 16.95 -9.58 -2.09
CA GLN A 78 18.29 -9.15 -1.68
C GLN A 78 18.22 -8.10 -0.56
N GLN A 79 17.35 -7.10 -0.70
CA GLN A 79 17.21 -6.05 0.31
C GLN A 79 16.73 -6.60 1.67
N LYS A 80 15.76 -7.51 1.67
CA LYS A 80 15.31 -8.19 2.90
C LYS A 80 16.44 -8.96 3.59
N LYS A 81 17.31 -9.63 2.83
CA LYS A 81 18.47 -10.35 3.39
C LYS A 81 19.46 -9.39 4.05
N THR A 82 19.76 -8.27 3.40
CA THR A 82 20.66 -7.24 3.95
C THR A 82 20.09 -6.64 5.24
N GLN A 83 18.79 -6.35 5.26
CA GLN A 83 18.12 -5.70 6.41
C GLN A 83 17.87 -6.66 7.58
N LYS A 84 17.97 -7.99 7.38
CA LYS A 84 17.70 -9.00 8.42
C LYS A 84 18.52 -8.82 9.71
N ASN A 85 19.72 -8.28 9.60
CA ASN A 85 20.65 -8.14 10.71
C ASN A 85 20.87 -6.68 11.13
N ASP A 86 20.04 -5.74 10.66
CA ASP A 86 20.18 -4.35 11.05
C ASP A 86 19.89 -4.16 12.55
N GLU A 87 20.44 -3.11 13.13
CA GLU A 87 20.33 -2.85 14.57
C GLU A 87 18.88 -2.60 14.99
N LEU A 88 18.07 -2.02 14.09
CA LEU A 88 16.69 -1.66 14.36
C LEU A 88 15.79 -2.90 14.44
N SER A 89 15.94 -3.85 13.52
CA SER A 89 15.22 -5.13 13.50
C SER A 89 15.59 -5.99 14.70
N LYS A 90 16.87 -5.99 15.11
CA LYS A 90 17.32 -6.66 16.34
C LYS A 90 16.66 -6.05 17.57
N LYS A 91 16.64 -4.72 17.67
CA LYS A 91 16.09 -3.99 18.82
C LYS A 91 14.57 -4.11 18.93
N LEU A 92 13.87 -4.17 17.79
CA LEU A 92 12.40 -4.18 17.73
C LEU A 92 11.81 -5.58 17.50
N HIS A 93 12.65 -6.61 17.38
CA HIS A 93 12.26 -7.99 17.04
C HIS A 93 11.31 -8.05 15.83
N LEU A 94 11.59 -7.25 14.81
CA LEU A 94 10.78 -7.18 13.59
C LEU A 94 11.32 -8.15 12.54
N GLN A 95 10.42 -8.76 11.78
CA GLN A 95 10.80 -9.45 10.56
C GLN A 95 11.04 -8.41 9.45
N PRO A 96 12.09 -8.55 8.62
CA PRO A 96 12.38 -7.62 7.54
C PRO A 96 11.19 -7.43 6.60
N GLY A 97 10.85 -6.16 6.31
CA GLY A 97 9.71 -5.81 5.48
C GLY A 97 8.35 -5.81 6.21
N THR A 98 8.32 -5.91 7.54
CA THR A 98 7.08 -5.80 8.33
C THR A 98 6.83 -4.36 8.75
N ILE A 99 5.73 -3.77 8.29
CA ILE A 99 5.23 -2.48 8.79
C ILE A 99 4.18 -2.74 9.87
N ARG A 100 4.43 -2.31 11.11
CA ARG A 100 3.40 -2.30 12.16
C ARG A 100 2.44 -1.12 11.94
N VAL A 101 1.32 -1.41 11.28
CA VAL A 101 0.15 -0.54 11.22
C VAL A 101 -0.41 -0.39 12.64
N GLY A 102 -0.56 0.85 13.11
CA GLY A 102 -1.04 1.14 14.46
C GLY A 102 -2.56 0.98 14.59
N GLU A 103 -3.06 0.83 15.82
CA GLU A 103 -4.50 0.73 16.11
C GLU A 103 -5.32 1.99 15.73
N ALA A 104 -4.67 3.09 15.36
CA ALA A 104 -5.33 4.32 14.94
C ALA A 104 -6.23 4.13 13.71
N ALA A 105 -5.90 3.17 12.85
CA ALA A 105 -6.66 2.84 11.65
C ALA A 105 -8.07 2.27 11.94
N LYS A 106 -8.35 1.82 13.17
CA LYS A 106 -9.69 1.36 13.59
C LYS A 106 -10.63 2.51 13.98
N LYS A 107 -10.12 3.71 14.27
CA LYS A 107 -10.94 4.85 14.64
C LYS A 107 -11.04 5.78 13.45
N GLY A 108 -12.02 5.50 12.58
CA GLY A 108 -12.46 6.36 11.47
C GLY A 108 -12.93 7.74 11.95
N LYS A 109 -12.01 8.53 12.50
CA LYS A 109 -12.23 9.94 12.77
C LYS A 109 -11.99 10.66 11.45
N PRO A 110 -13.01 11.34 10.88
CA PRO A 110 -12.81 12.12 9.68
C PRO A 110 -11.76 13.20 10.01
N LEU A 111 -10.71 13.28 9.20
CA LEU A 111 -9.85 14.46 9.16
C LEU A 111 -10.77 15.63 8.80
N ALA A 112 -10.96 16.53 9.76
CA ALA A 112 -11.74 17.74 9.60
C ALA A 112 -11.14 18.61 8.49
N ARG A 113 -12.05 19.32 7.80
CA ARG A 113 -11.90 20.17 6.61
C ARG A 113 -10.55 20.86 6.43
#